data_AF-A0A345RGX2-F1
#
_entry.id   AF-A0A345RGX2-F1
#
_cell.length_a   1.000
_cell.length_b   1.000
_cell.length_c   1.000
_cell.angle_alpha   90.00
_cell.angle_beta   90.00
_cell.angle_gamma   90.00
#
_symmetry.space_group_name_H-M   'P 1'
#
loop_
_entity.id
_entity.type
_entity.pdbx_description
1 polymer ?
#
loop_
_entity_poly.entity_id
_entity_poly.type
_entity_poly.pdbx_seq_one_letter_code
_entity_poly.pdbx_strand_id
1 'polypeptide(L)'
;MDRFSLSVHPAAVRDATLVVVSGPDGAPAKVRFGPQANLDDMPVQSVLLSAEVDWGGAANPLVAALPELVELDVTGDRETTGLILLMQSELLGQRCGSGSVVNRLGEVLIVRLLRAQIEAGTTRTGLLAGLSDPRLSRAIVAMHDTPGRDWRNEDLAQIAGLSLSRFAGMFLKMVGETPAAYLRRWRLTLARQDVLRGDRVDSIARRYGYHSPEGFARAFKKHYGETPVSIRPRPAA
;
A
#
# COMPACT_ATOMS: atom_id res chain seq x y z
N MET A 1 2.71 -11.44 -4.90
CA MET A 1 2.43 -10.51 -3.79
C MET A 1 3.41 -10.51 -2.60
N ASP A 2 4.55 -11.24 -2.59
CA ASP A 2 5.49 -11.29 -1.44
C ASP A 2 6.50 -10.12 -1.32
N ARG A 3 6.27 -8.98 -1.99
CA ARG A 3 7.28 -7.90 -2.05
C ARG A 3 7.04 -6.71 -1.11
N PHE A 4 5.86 -6.61 -0.52
CA PHE A 4 5.57 -5.59 0.47
C PHE A 4 5.40 -6.25 1.83
N SER A 5 6.27 -5.92 2.76
CA SER A 5 6.04 -6.19 4.17
C SER A 5 4.97 -5.23 4.64
N LEU A 6 3.78 -5.74 4.93
CA LEU A 6 2.81 -5.05 5.76
C LEU A 6 3.03 -5.56 7.18
N SER A 7 3.27 -4.65 8.12
CA SER A 7 3.26 -4.94 9.55
C SER A 7 2.49 -3.89 10.30
N VAL A 8 1.89 -4.29 11.40
CA VAL A 8 1.08 -3.45 12.28
C VAL A 8 1.62 -3.58 13.69
N HIS A 9 2.04 -2.46 14.27
CA HIS A 9 2.62 -2.42 15.60
C HIS A 9 1.82 -1.48 16.50
N PRO A 10 1.54 -1.85 17.76
CA PRO A 10 0.89 -0.94 18.69
C PRO A 10 1.69 0.35 18.83
N ALA A 11 1.00 1.50 18.79
CA ALA A 11 1.61 2.81 18.86
C ALA A 11 0.79 3.72 19.77
N ALA A 12 1.38 4.79 20.28
CA ALA A 12 0.62 5.84 20.95
C ALA A 12 -0.28 6.56 19.94
N VAL A 13 -1.46 7.04 20.35
CA VAL A 13 -2.44 7.70 19.44
C VAL A 13 -1.81 8.81 18.60
N ARG A 14 -0.93 9.63 19.20
CA ARG A 14 -0.21 10.72 18.53
C ARG A 14 0.72 10.28 17.39
N ASP A 15 1.18 9.02 17.46
CA ASP A 15 2.12 8.41 16.52
C ASP A 15 1.41 7.39 15.62
N ALA A 16 0.10 7.19 15.80
CA ALA A 16 -0.65 6.14 15.14
C ALA A 16 -1.12 6.56 13.75
N THR A 17 -0.88 5.68 12.78
CA THR A 17 -1.42 5.79 11.43
C THR A 17 -2.72 4.99 11.29
N LEU A 18 -3.04 4.10 12.24
CA LEU A 18 -4.27 3.31 12.30
C LEU A 18 -4.92 3.49 13.66
N VAL A 19 -6.19 3.90 13.67
CA VAL A 19 -6.98 4.10 14.88
C VAL A 19 -8.34 3.44 14.71
N VAL A 20 -8.79 2.74 15.75
CA VAL A 20 -10.16 2.24 15.86
C VAL A 20 -10.88 3.05 16.92
N VAL A 21 -12.04 3.59 16.57
CA VAL A 21 -12.89 4.34 17.49
C VAL A 21 -14.17 3.62 17.86
N SER A 22 -14.58 3.82 19.11
CA SER A 22 -15.84 3.33 19.64
C SER A 22 -17.02 4.20 19.25
N GLY A 23 -18.17 3.58 19.11
CA GLY A 23 -19.47 4.24 19.12
C GLY A 23 -19.92 4.64 20.54
N PRO A 24 -21.13 5.20 20.66
CA PRO A 24 -21.70 5.63 21.95
C PRO A 24 -21.90 4.49 22.97
N ASP A 25 -22.01 3.25 22.48
CA ASP A 25 -22.17 2.03 23.26
C ASP A 25 -20.82 1.39 23.67
N GLY A 26 -19.70 2.01 23.30
CA GLY A 26 -18.36 1.49 23.54
C GLY A 26 -17.93 0.40 22.54
N ALA A 27 -18.81 -0.02 21.61
CA ALA A 27 -18.47 -1.01 20.60
C ALA A 27 -17.64 -0.38 19.47
N PRO A 28 -16.81 -1.15 18.74
CA PRO A 28 -16.13 -0.65 17.54
C PRO A 28 -17.12 -0.08 16.52
N ALA A 29 -16.91 1.16 16.09
CA ALA A 29 -17.77 1.83 15.11
C ALA A 29 -17.03 2.21 13.84
N LYS A 30 -15.79 2.68 13.93
CA LYS A 30 -15.04 3.13 12.75
C LYS A 30 -13.56 2.81 12.87
N VAL A 31 -12.98 2.39 11.74
CA VAL A 31 -11.53 2.24 11.56
C VAL A 31 -11.06 3.40 10.67
N ARG A 32 -10.04 4.12 11.12
CA ARG A 32 -9.39 5.21 10.39
C ARG A 32 -7.94 4.84 10.12
N PHE A 33 -7.51 5.00 8.89
CA PHE A 33 -6.15 4.71 8.45
C PHE A 33 -5.60 5.89 7.64
N GLY A 34 -4.56 6.54 8.16
CA GLY A 34 -3.79 7.59 7.52
C GLY A 34 -2.49 7.01 6.95
N PRO A 35 -2.41 6.66 5.65
CA PRO A 35 -1.25 5.95 5.11
C PRO A 35 0.03 6.81 5.10
N GLN A 36 -0.13 8.13 5.11
CA GLN A 36 0.96 9.11 4.97
C GLN A 36 0.98 10.15 6.10
N ALA A 37 0.06 10.04 7.07
CA ALA A 37 -0.09 11.02 8.14
C ALA A 37 -0.60 10.35 9.42
N ASN A 38 -0.17 10.88 10.57
CA ASN A 38 -0.66 10.45 11.87
C ASN A 38 -2.10 10.92 12.09
N LEU A 39 -2.82 10.20 12.94
CA LEU A 39 -4.20 10.49 13.31
C LEU A 39 -4.26 11.13 14.71
N ASP A 40 -3.55 12.25 14.86
CA ASP A 40 -3.37 12.97 16.13
C ASP A 40 -4.54 13.90 16.50
N ASP A 41 -5.55 14.00 15.63
CA ASP A 41 -6.77 14.79 15.82
C ASP A 41 -7.85 14.09 16.67
N MET A 42 -7.60 12.85 17.11
CA MET A 42 -8.61 12.01 17.73
C MET A 42 -8.70 12.19 19.26
N PRO A 43 -9.90 12.41 19.83
CA PRO A 43 -10.05 12.43 21.28
C PRO A 43 -9.77 11.04 21.86
N VAL A 44 -8.71 10.94 22.69
CA VAL A 44 -8.20 9.67 23.24
C VAL A 44 -9.29 8.78 23.87
N GLN A 45 -10.32 9.39 24.46
CA GLN A 45 -11.41 8.69 25.15
C GLN A 45 -12.27 7.81 24.24
N SER A 46 -12.32 8.06 22.93
CA SER A 46 -13.05 7.22 21.98
C SER A 46 -12.17 6.20 21.27
N VAL A 47 -10.86 6.17 21.54
CA VAL A 47 -9.92 5.27 20.87
C VAL A 47 -9.89 3.92 21.56
N LEU A 48 -10.34 2.88 20.87
CA LEU A 48 -10.28 1.49 21.34
C LEU A 48 -8.93 0.83 21.09
N LEU A 49 -8.29 1.21 19.98
CA LEU A 49 -7.01 0.66 19.52
C LEU A 49 -6.27 1.71 18.69
N SER A 50 -4.96 1.77 18.86
CA SER A 50 -4.06 2.60 18.04
C SER A 50 -2.81 1.83 17.66
N ALA A 51 -2.39 1.97 16.41
CA ALA A 51 -1.27 1.26 15.83
C ALA A 51 -0.59 2.08 14.73
N GLU A 52 0.69 1.81 14.53
CA GLU A 52 1.45 2.21 13.37
C GLU A 52 1.42 1.06 12.35
N VAL A 53 1.25 1.42 11.08
CA VAL A 53 1.23 0.46 9.97
C VAL A 53 2.46 0.74 9.12
N ASP A 54 3.42 -0.18 9.15
CA ASP A 54 4.58 -0.13 8.27
C ASP A 54 4.31 -0.95 7.01
N TRP A 55 4.64 -0.35 5.87
CA TRP A 55 4.48 -0.93 4.54
C TRP A 55 5.83 -1.24 3.89
N GLY A 56 6.90 -1.37 4.67
CA GLY A 56 8.27 -1.41 4.16
C GLY A 56 8.74 -0.01 3.74
N GLY A 57 8.34 1.00 4.53
CA GLY A 57 8.69 2.41 4.38
C GLY A 57 7.75 3.25 3.50
N ALA A 58 7.78 4.57 3.71
CA ALA A 58 6.97 5.59 3.01
C ALA A 58 7.14 5.60 1.48
N ALA A 59 8.12 4.87 0.95
CA ALA A 59 8.29 4.69 -0.47
C ALA A 59 7.24 3.75 -1.07
N ASN A 60 6.55 2.91 -0.29
CA ASN A 60 5.68 1.87 -0.81
C ASN A 60 4.65 2.45 -1.80
N PRO A 61 4.59 1.96 -3.05
CA PRO A 61 3.80 2.59 -4.10
C PRO A 61 2.29 2.35 -3.92
N LEU A 62 1.89 1.35 -3.13
CA LEU A 62 0.52 1.18 -2.68
C LEU A 62 0.15 2.34 -1.74
N VAL A 63 0.97 2.62 -0.71
CA VAL A 63 0.77 3.72 0.24
C VAL A 63 0.70 5.08 -0.44
N ALA A 64 1.63 5.33 -1.38
CA ALA A 64 1.67 6.58 -2.15
C ALA A 64 0.42 6.81 -3.02
N ALA A 65 -0.37 5.76 -3.26
CA ALA A 65 -1.55 5.82 -4.12
C ALA A 65 -2.87 5.66 -3.36
N LEU A 66 -2.82 5.52 -2.03
CA LEU A 66 -3.98 5.59 -1.16
C LEU A 66 -4.32 7.07 -0.86
N PRO A 67 -5.60 7.39 -0.59
CA PRO A 67 -6.00 8.70 -0.06
C PRO A 67 -5.27 9.03 1.24
N GLU A 68 -5.19 10.32 1.58
CA GLU A 68 -4.60 10.78 2.86
C GLU A 68 -5.28 10.16 4.08
N LEU A 69 -6.59 9.92 3.99
CA LEU A 69 -7.38 9.25 5.02
C LEU A 69 -8.30 8.22 4.38
N VAL A 70 -8.30 7.02 4.95
CA VAL A 70 -9.20 5.93 4.62
C VAL A 70 -10.04 5.61 5.84
N GLU A 71 -11.36 5.56 5.67
CA GLU A 71 -12.31 5.25 6.75
C GLU A 71 -13.14 4.01 6.40
N LEU A 72 -13.29 3.11 7.36
CA LEU A 72 -14.22 1.98 7.29
C LEU A 72 -15.22 2.08 8.44
N ASP A 73 -16.50 2.17 8.10
CA ASP A 73 -17.58 1.95 9.06
C ASP A 73 -17.70 0.44 9.32
N VAL A 74 -17.59 0.04 10.59
CA VAL A 74 -17.70 -1.37 11.00
C VAL A 74 -19.00 -1.63 11.76
N THR A 75 -19.88 -0.63 11.86
CA THR A 75 -21.19 -0.76 12.50
C THR A 75 -22.01 -1.80 11.76
N GLY A 76 -22.35 -2.89 12.44
CA GLY A 76 -23.09 -4.01 11.84
C GLY A 76 -22.22 -5.04 11.11
N ASP A 77 -20.92 -4.79 10.91
CA ASP A 77 -19.95 -5.77 10.42
C ASP A 77 -19.43 -6.62 11.60
N ARG A 78 -20.12 -7.75 11.84
CA ARG A 78 -19.78 -8.66 12.93
C ARG A 78 -18.38 -9.26 12.81
N GLU A 79 -17.91 -9.52 11.59
CA GLU A 79 -16.62 -10.16 11.39
C GLU A 79 -15.47 -9.19 11.71
N THR A 80 -15.53 -7.97 11.17
CA THR A 80 -14.51 -6.96 11.44
C THR A 80 -14.57 -6.49 12.89
N THR A 81 -15.77 -6.39 13.47
CA THR A 81 -15.93 -6.12 14.91
C THR A 81 -15.27 -7.21 15.77
N GLY A 82 -15.50 -8.49 15.46
CA GLY A 82 -14.87 -9.61 16.18
C GLY A 82 -13.35 -9.60 16.08
N LEU A 83 -12.80 -9.27 14.90
CA LEU A 83 -11.36 -9.10 14.69
C LEU A 83 -10.77 -8.01 15.59
N ILE A 84 -11.43 -6.84 15.64
CA ILE A 84 -11.00 -5.70 16.47
C ILE A 84 -11.04 -6.07 17.97
N LEU A 85 -12.11 -6.70 18.43
CA LEU A 85 -12.24 -7.11 19.82
C LEU A 85 -11.17 -8.14 20.21
N LEU A 86 -10.82 -9.06 19.31
CA LEU A 86 -9.72 -9.99 19.53
C LEU A 86 -8.38 -9.25 19.66
N MET A 87 -8.09 -8.29 18.77
CA MET A 87 -6.88 -7.45 18.88
C MET A 87 -6.82 -6.71 20.22
N GLN A 88 -7.94 -6.13 20.66
CA GLN A 88 -8.03 -5.44 21.94
C GLN A 88 -7.75 -6.40 23.11
N SER A 89 -8.29 -7.62 23.07
CA SER A 89 -8.06 -8.63 24.10
C SER A 89 -6.59 -9.04 24.21
N GLU A 90 -5.87 -9.14 23.09
CA GLU A 90 -4.43 -9.45 23.08
C GLU A 90 -3.58 -8.31 23.62
N LEU A 91 -3.94 -7.07 23.31
CA LEU A 91 -3.26 -5.87 23.84
C LEU A 91 -3.43 -5.74 25.36
N LEU A 92 -4.66 -5.95 25.86
CA LEU A 92 -4.95 -5.88 27.30
C LEU A 92 -4.37 -7.06 28.07
N GLY A 93 -4.36 -8.25 27.47
CA GLY A 93 -3.87 -9.47 28.12
C GLY A 93 -2.35 -9.55 28.31
N GLN A 94 -1.57 -8.74 27.57
CA GLN A 94 -0.09 -8.63 27.67
C GLN A 94 0.67 -9.98 27.76
N ARG A 95 0.16 -11.00 27.08
CA ARG A 95 0.76 -12.34 27.08
C ARG A 95 2.03 -12.37 26.23
N CYS A 96 2.92 -13.33 26.50
CA CYS A 96 4.05 -13.60 25.62
C CYS A 96 3.56 -13.85 24.19
N GLY A 97 4.12 -13.13 23.21
CA GLY A 97 3.72 -13.23 21.80
C GLY A 97 2.53 -12.36 21.37
N SER A 98 1.92 -11.59 22.28
CA SER A 98 0.78 -10.68 21.96
C SER A 98 1.09 -9.75 20.79
N GLY A 99 2.28 -9.15 20.75
CA GLY A 99 2.71 -8.29 19.65
C GLY A 99 2.71 -8.98 18.28
N SER A 100 3.09 -10.26 18.22
CA SER A 100 3.05 -11.04 16.97
C SER A 100 1.61 -11.33 16.54
N VAL A 101 0.71 -11.61 17.50
CA VAL A 101 -0.70 -11.85 17.21
C VAL A 101 -1.36 -10.56 16.71
N VAL A 102 -1.18 -9.45 17.43
CA VAL A 102 -1.70 -8.14 17.05
C VAL A 102 -1.19 -7.72 15.67
N ASN A 103 0.08 -7.97 15.36
CA ASN A 103 0.63 -7.72 14.04
C ASN A 103 -0.14 -8.46 12.93
N ARG A 104 -0.38 -9.77 13.10
CA ARG A 104 -1.10 -10.57 12.10
C ARG A 104 -2.58 -10.19 11.99
N LEU A 105 -3.23 -9.92 13.12
CA LEU A 105 -4.62 -9.46 13.10
C LEU A 105 -4.75 -8.06 12.47
N GLY A 106 -3.78 -7.17 12.72
CA GLY A 106 -3.71 -5.86 12.11
C GLY A 106 -3.48 -5.92 10.60
N GLU A 107 -2.61 -6.80 10.12
CA GLU A 107 -2.43 -7.07 8.68
C GLU A 107 -3.77 -7.46 8.03
N VAL A 108 -4.54 -8.35 8.66
CA VAL A 108 -5.88 -8.74 8.20
C VAL A 108 -6.86 -7.56 8.20
N LEU A 109 -6.85 -6.72 9.24
CA LEU A 109 -7.71 -5.55 9.35
C LEU A 109 -7.46 -4.55 8.22
N ILE A 110 -6.19 -4.28 7.93
CA ILE A 110 -5.79 -3.40 6.83
C ILE A 110 -6.24 -3.95 5.47
N VAL A 111 -6.07 -5.25 5.23
CA VAL A 111 -6.55 -5.88 3.99
C VAL A 111 -8.07 -5.78 3.86
N ARG A 112 -8.83 -5.98 4.95
CA ARG A 112 -10.29 -5.80 4.94
C ARG A 112 -10.68 -4.36 4.62
N LEU A 113 -10.04 -3.38 5.27
CA LEU A 113 -10.25 -1.96 5.02
C LEU A 113 -9.99 -1.60 3.55
N LEU A 114 -8.89 -2.06 2.96
CA LEU A 114 -8.59 -1.79 1.56
C LEU A 114 -9.60 -2.45 0.61
N ARG A 115 -10.04 -3.68 0.88
CA ARG A 115 -11.08 -4.35 0.07
C ARG A 115 -12.40 -3.61 0.12
N ALA A 116 -12.83 -3.19 1.32
CA ALA A 116 -14.06 -2.42 1.48
C ALA A 116 -14.01 -1.10 0.70
N GLN A 117 -12.87 -0.41 0.65
CA GLN A 117 -12.70 0.79 -0.18
C GLN A 117 -12.80 0.50 -1.68
N ILE A 118 -12.21 -0.60 -2.12
CA ILE A 118 -12.26 -1.02 -3.53
C ILE A 118 -13.71 -1.36 -3.91
N GLU A 119 -14.44 -2.06 -3.05
CA GLU A 119 -15.83 -2.47 -3.27
C GLU A 119 -16.82 -1.30 -3.20
N ALA A 120 -16.63 -0.38 -2.25
CA ALA A 120 -17.44 0.83 -2.15
C ALA A 120 -17.31 1.71 -3.40
N GLY A 121 -16.19 1.60 -4.11
CA GLY A 121 -15.83 2.46 -5.22
C GLY A 121 -15.51 3.87 -4.75
N THR A 122 -14.59 4.54 -5.44
CA THR A 122 -14.28 5.95 -5.15
C THR A 122 -14.56 6.82 -6.36
N THR A 123 -15.09 8.01 -6.13
CA THR A 123 -15.25 9.04 -7.17
C THR A 123 -13.94 9.77 -7.46
N ARG A 124 -12.91 9.58 -6.61
CA ARG A 124 -11.60 10.23 -6.76
C ARG A 124 -10.70 9.41 -7.68
N THR A 125 -10.10 10.07 -8.65
CA THR A 125 -9.05 9.48 -9.49
C THR A 125 -7.86 9.03 -8.63
N GLY A 126 -7.36 7.81 -8.84
CA GLY A 126 -6.23 7.22 -8.12
C GLY A 126 -6.17 5.70 -8.27
N LEU A 127 -5.21 5.06 -7.60
CA LEU A 127 -5.04 3.60 -7.69
C LEU A 127 -6.28 2.83 -7.22
N LEU A 128 -6.90 3.26 -6.12
CA LEU A 128 -8.11 2.60 -5.61
C LEU A 128 -9.26 2.66 -6.63
N ALA A 129 -9.43 3.77 -7.36
CA ALA A 129 -10.40 3.85 -8.45
C ALA A 129 -10.07 2.85 -9.55
N GLY A 130 -8.80 2.74 -9.95
CA GLY A 130 -8.37 1.73 -10.91
C GLY A 130 -8.62 0.29 -10.45
N LEU A 131 -8.40 0.00 -9.17
CA LEU A 131 -8.61 -1.32 -8.58
C LEU A 131 -10.11 -1.65 -8.38
N SER A 132 -10.98 -0.63 -8.26
CA SER A 132 -12.43 -0.80 -8.15
C SER A 132 -13.11 -1.23 -9.45
N ASP A 133 -12.52 -0.92 -10.62
CA ASP A 133 -13.00 -1.47 -11.90
C ASP A 133 -12.37 -2.86 -12.14
N PRO A 134 -13.16 -3.94 -12.20
CA PRO A 134 -12.61 -5.31 -12.34
C PRO A 134 -11.72 -5.49 -13.57
N ARG A 135 -11.94 -4.72 -14.64
CA ARG A 135 -11.14 -4.80 -15.87
C ARG A 135 -9.77 -4.17 -15.69
N LEU A 136 -9.72 -2.95 -15.12
CA LEU A 136 -8.45 -2.29 -14.85
C LEU A 136 -7.67 -3.00 -13.74
N SER A 137 -8.38 -3.49 -12.71
CA SER A 137 -7.80 -4.24 -11.61
C SER A 137 -6.95 -5.41 -12.10
N ARG A 138 -7.44 -6.23 -13.05
CA ARG A 138 -6.66 -7.32 -13.66
C ARG A 138 -5.35 -6.85 -14.28
N ALA A 139 -5.38 -5.74 -15.03
CA ALA A 139 -4.18 -5.21 -15.67
C ALA A 139 -3.19 -4.62 -14.65
N ILE A 140 -3.68 -3.92 -13.64
CA ILE A 140 -2.86 -3.35 -12.55
C ILE A 140 -2.20 -4.47 -11.74
N VAL A 141 -2.95 -5.50 -11.34
CA VAL A 141 -2.43 -6.66 -10.62
C VAL A 141 -1.37 -7.38 -11.46
N ALA A 142 -1.59 -7.56 -12.77
CA ALA A 142 -0.58 -8.16 -13.64
C ALA A 142 0.73 -7.36 -13.68
N MET A 143 0.66 -6.03 -13.76
CA MET A 143 1.83 -5.15 -13.65
C MET A 143 2.54 -5.32 -12.30
N HIS A 144 1.78 -5.45 -11.21
CA HIS A 144 2.31 -5.59 -9.86
C HIS A 144 3.02 -6.91 -9.63
N ASP A 145 2.45 -7.99 -10.14
CA ASP A 145 3.00 -9.34 -9.97
C ASP A 145 4.25 -9.57 -10.82
N THR A 146 4.31 -9.01 -12.03
CA THR A 146 5.46 -9.18 -12.93
C THR A 146 5.99 -7.85 -13.45
N PRO A 147 6.53 -6.98 -12.56
CA PRO A 147 6.93 -5.63 -12.94
C PRO A 147 8.11 -5.62 -13.91
N GLY A 148 8.96 -6.66 -13.90
CA GLY A 148 10.11 -6.77 -14.80
C GLY A 148 9.79 -7.19 -16.23
N ARG A 149 8.57 -7.67 -16.51
CA ARG A 149 8.14 -8.03 -17.87
C ARG A 149 8.10 -6.78 -18.76
N ASP A 150 8.47 -6.91 -20.02
CA ASP A 150 8.33 -5.84 -21.01
C ASP A 150 6.87 -5.67 -21.44
N TRP A 151 6.10 -4.96 -20.61
CA TRP A 151 4.68 -4.73 -20.82
C TRP A 151 4.43 -3.74 -21.95
N ARG A 152 3.70 -4.18 -22.98
CA ARG A 152 3.10 -3.29 -23.98
C ARG A 152 1.68 -2.90 -23.56
N ASN A 153 1.21 -1.74 -23.99
CA ASN A 153 -0.16 -1.30 -23.66
C ASN A 153 -1.21 -2.27 -24.23
N GLU A 154 -0.90 -2.94 -25.34
CA GLU A 154 -1.72 -3.96 -25.98
C GLU A 154 -1.88 -5.20 -25.11
N ASP A 155 -0.81 -5.66 -24.46
CA ASP A 155 -0.87 -6.80 -23.52
C ASP A 155 -1.82 -6.50 -22.37
N LEU A 156 -1.72 -5.29 -21.82
CA LEU A 156 -2.51 -4.84 -20.69
C LEU A 156 -3.97 -4.59 -21.06
N ALA A 157 -4.22 -4.04 -22.25
CA ALA A 157 -5.56 -3.89 -22.78
C ALA A 157 -6.24 -5.25 -23.00
N GLN A 158 -5.49 -6.25 -23.49
CA GLN A 158 -5.97 -7.61 -23.64
C GLN A 158 -6.34 -8.24 -22.29
N ILE A 159 -5.49 -8.10 -21.26
CA ILE A 159 -5.78 -8.55 -19.89
C ILE A 159 -7.02 -7.85 -19.32
N ALA A 160 -7.17 -6.56 -19.60
CA ALA A 160 -8.35 -5.82 -19.19
C ALA A 160 -9.62 -6.24 -19.96
N GLY A 161 -9.49 -6.88 -21.14
CA GLY A 161 -10.61 -7.18 -22.03
C GLY A 161 -11.16 -5.93 -22.71
N LEU A 162 -10.28 -4.97 -23.05
CA LEU A 162 -10.61 -3.69 -23.65
C LEU A 162 -9.79 -3.47 -24.93
N SER A 163 -10.30 -2.63 -25.84
CA SER A 163 -9.45 -2.11 -26.93
C SER A 163 -8.35 -1.22 -26.36
N LEU A 164 -7.24 -1.08 -27.08
CA LEU A 164 -6.09 -0.27 -26.66
C LEU A 164 -6.48 1.18 -26.31
N SER A 165 -7.25 1.84 -27.17
CA SER A 165 -7.70 3.21 -26.97
C SER A 165 -8.59 3.36 -25.74
N ARG A 166 -9.53 2.43 -25.55
CA ARG A 166 -10.43 2.43 -24.39
C ARG A 166 -9.69 2.15 -23.10
N PHE A 167 -8.75 1.19 -23.11
CA PHE A 167 -7.89 0.91 -21.97
C PHE A 167 -7.08 2.13 -21.57
N ALA A 168 -6.34 2.74 -22.50
CA ALA A 168 -5.51 3.91 -22.20
C ALA A 168 -6.33 5.09 -21.67
N GLY A 169 -7.49 5.37 -22.28
CA GLY A 169 -8.39 6.45 -21.82
C GLY A 169 -9.00 6.17 -20.45
N MET A 170 -9.48 4.95 -20.20
CA MET A 170 -10.03 4.56 -18.91
C MET A 170 -8.96 4.57 -17.80
N PHE A 171 -7.77 4.03 -18.09
CA PHE A 171 -6.66 4.00 -17.14
C PHE A 171 -6.24 5.42 -16.77
N LEU A 172 -6.05 6.31 -17.74
CA LEU A 172 -5.72 7.70 -17.45
C LEU A 172 -6.81 8.40 -16.63
N LYS A 173 -8.09 8.20 -16.98
CA LYS A 173 -9.21 8.82 -16.26
C LYS A 173 -9.34 8.33 -14.81
N MET A 174 -9.21 7.02 -14.59
CA MET A 174 -9.46 6.43 -13.27
C MET A 174 -8.21 6.40 -12.40
N VAL A 175 -7.04 6.13 -12.95
CA VAL A 175 -5.76 6.07 -12.20
C VAL A 175 -5.08 7.43 -12.12
N GLY A 176 -5.30 8.32 -13.10
CA GLY A 176 -4.74 9.68 -13.12
C GLY A 176 -3.42 9.81 -13.87
N GLU A 177 -2.84 8.71 -14.32
CA GLU A 177 -1.61 8.67 -15.10
C GLU A 177 -1.70 7.62 -16.21
N THR A 178 -0.79 7.65 -17.18
CA THR A 178 -0.77 6.64 -18.25
C THR A 178 -0.27 5.28 -17.74
N PRO A 179 -0.65 4.15 -18.34
CA PRO A 179 -0.17 2.82 -17.95
C PRO A 179 1.36 2.71 -17.88
N ALA A 180 2.08 3.31 -18.83
CA ALA A 180 3.53 3.30 -18.88
C ALA A 180 4.18 4.16 -17.78
N ALA A 181 3.58 5.30 -17.44
CA ALA A 181 4.03 6.14 -16.34
C ALA A 181 3.84 5.42 -14.98
N TYR A 182 2.66 4.81 -14.81
CA TYR A 182 2.32 4.01 -13.64
C TYR A 182 3.32 2.88 -13.42
N LEU A 183 3.56 2.05 -14.45
CA LEU A 183 4.50 0.93 -14.35
C LEU A 183 5.93 1.40 -14.08
N ARG A 184 6.35 2.53 -14.66
CA ARG A 184 7.69 3.10 -14.39
C ARG A 184 7.82 3.53 -12.94
N ARG A 185 6.83 4.25 -12.40
CA ARG A 185 6.80 4.67 -10.99
C ARG A 185 6.86 3.45 -10.09
N TRP A 186 6.02 2.45 -10.36
CA TRP A 186 5.99 1.18 -9.65
C TRP A 186 7.36 0.48 -9.61
N ARG A 187 8.02 0.35 -10.77
CA ARG A 187 9.37 -0.25 -10.88
C ARG A 187 10.41 0.50 -10.07
N LEU A 188 10.43 1.84 -10.15
CA LEU A 188 11.41 2.66 -9.44
C LEU A 188 11.26 2.56 -7.92
N THR A 189 10.01 2.48 -7.45
CA THR A 189 9.74 2.27 -6.04
C THR A 189 10.25 0.93 -5.54
N LEU A 190 9.93 -0.16 -6.22
CA LEU A 190 10.44 -1.47 -5.86
C LEU A 190 11.98 -1.51 -5.92
N ALA A 191 12.55 -0.86 -6.93
CA ALA A 191 14.00 -0.74 -7.05
C ALA A 191 14.63 0.03 -5.87
N ARG A 192 13.99 1.09 -5.37
CA ARG A 192 14.49 1.84 -4.21
C ARG A 192 14.57 0.96 -2.96
N GLN A 193 13.56 0.13 -2.72
CA GLN A 193 13.57 -0.83 -1.60
C GLN A 193 14.74 -1.81 -1.71
N ASP A 194 14.98 -2.36 -2.90
CA ASP A 194 16.11 -3.26 -3.14
C ASP A 194 17.46 -2.56 -2.97
N VAL A 195 17.58 -1.31 -3.42
CA VAL A 195 18.79 -0.51 -3.23
C VAL A 195 19.07 -0.27 -1.73
N LEU A 196 18.04 0.08 -0.96
CA LEU A 196 18.15 0.30 0.49
C LEU A 196 18.46 -1.00 1.25
N ARG A 197 18.12 -2.16 0.70
CA ARG A 197 18.54 -3.47 1.22
C ARG A 197 20.02 -3.78 0.93
N GLY A 198 20.65 -3.04 0.01
CA GLY A 198 22.03 -3.26 -0.40
C GLY A 198 22.20 -4.10 -1.67
N ASP A 199 21.13 -4.41 -2.40
CA ASP A 199 21.21 -5.18 -3.65
C ASP A 199 22.08 -4.44 -4.71
N ARG A 200 22.71 -5.19 -5.62
CA ARG A 200 23.57 -4.60 -6.66
C ARG A 200 22.73 -3.88 -7.72
N VAL A 201 23.10 -2.64 -8.04
CA VAL A 201 22.38 -1.75 -8.98
C VAL A 201 22.16 -2.40 -10.36
N ASP A 202 23.14 -3.12 -10.88
CA ASP A 202 23.05 -3.81 -12.17
C ASP A 202 22.02 -4.94 -12.16
N SER A 203 21.91 -5.66 -11.03
CA SER A 203 20.94 -6.73 -10.83
C SER A 203 19.53 -6.18 -10.66
N ILE A 204 19.38 -5.06 -9.95
CA ILE A 204 18.12 -4.33 -9.79
C ILE A 204 17.61 -3.83 -11.15
N ALA A 205 18.48 -3.21 -11.96
CA ALA A 205 18.12 -2.71 -13.29
C ALA A 205 17.52 -3.83 -14.16
N ARG A 206 18.21 -4.99 -14.25
CA ARG A 206 17.72 -6.17 -15.00
C ARG A 206 16.41 -6.71 -14.44
N ARG A 207 16.28 -6.82 -13.10
CA ARG A 207 15.08 -7.32 -12.40
C ARG A 207 13.82 -6.53 -12.75
N TYR A 208 13.94 -5.22 -12.98
CA TYR A 208 12.83 -4.33 -13.28
C TYR A 208 12.72 -3.91 -14.75
N GLY A 209 13.35 -4.67 -15.66
CA GLY A 209 13.18 -4.49 -17.10
C GLY A 209 13.86 -3.24 -17.67
N TYR A 210 14.93 -2.75 -17.02
CA TYR A 210 15.78 -1.72 -17.60
C TYR A 210 16.88 -2.36 -18.45
N HIS A 211 16.99 -1.92 -19.70
CA HIS A 211 17.97 -2.42 -20.67
C HIS A 211 19.42 -2.13 -20.26
N SER A 212 19.68 -1.07 -19.49
CA SER A 212 21.01 -0.78 -18.96
C SER A 212 20.99 -0.19 -17.54
N PRO A 213 22.02 -0.44 -16.72
CA PRO A 213 22.18 0.19 -15.41
C PRO A 213 22.20 1.72 -15.46
N GLU A 214 22.75 2.32 -16.51
CA GLU A 214 22.80 3.77 -16.72
C GLU A 214 21.41 4.33 -17.04
N GLY A 215 20.61 3.61 -17.83
CA GLY A 215 19.21 3.93 -18.08
C GLY A 215 18.40 3.92 -16.79
N PHE A 216 18.57 2.88 -15.97
CA PHE A 216 17.98 2.79 -14.64
C PHE A 216 18.41 3.95 -13.73
N ALA A 217 19.72 4.20 -13.60
CA ALA A 217 20.25 5.24 -12.72
C ALA A 217 19.75 6.64 -13.10
N ARG A 218 19.63 6.95 -14.40
CA ARG A 218 19.03 8.22 -14.87
C ARG A 218 17.55 8.33 -14.52
N ALA A 219 16.77 7.26 -14.75
CA ALA A 219 15.36 7.24 -14.39
C ALA A 219 15.16 7.39 -12.87
N PHE A 220 15.98 6.69 -12.09
CA PHE A 220 15.97 6.76 -10.63
C PHE A 220 16.31 8.16 -10.13
N LYS A 221 17.40 8.77 -10.61
CA LYS A 221 17.79 10.14 -10.26
C LYS A 221 16.72 11.16 -10.65
N LYS A 222 16.09 11.00 -11.82
CA LYS A 222 14.99 11.87 -12.24
C LYS A 222 13.79 11.78 -11.29
N HIS A 223 13.53 10.62 -10.70
CA HIS A 223 12.36 10.40 -9.85
C HIS A 223 12.61 10.77 -8.38
N TYR A 224 13.79 10.46 -7.83
CA TYR A 224 14.12 10.64 -6.41
C TYR A 224 15.11 11.78 -6.12
N GLY A 225 15.70 12.42 -7.14
CA GLY A 225 16.71 13.46 -6.98
C GLY A 225 18.13 12.95 -6.65
N GLU A 226 18.25 11.71 -6.18
CA GLU A 226 19.50 11.05 -5.80
C GLU A 226 19.78 9.79 -6.64
N THR A 227 21.01 9.28 -6.59
CA THR A 227 21.38 8.09 -7.39
C THR A 227 21.19 6.80 -6.61
N PRO A 228 20.96 5.64 -7.27
CA PRO A 228 20.93 4.36 -6.58
C PRO A 228 22.19 4.08 -5.77
N VAL A 229 23.36 4.46 -6.28
CA VAL A 229 24.65 4.22 -5.62
C VAL A 229 24.80 5.05 -4.35
N SER A 230 24.26 6.28 -4.30
CA SER A 230 24.42 7.18 -3.16
C SER A 230 23.62 6.74 -1.92
N ILE A 231 22.47 6.10 -2.11
CA ILE A 231 21.62 5.62 -1.00
C ILE A 231 21.85 4.16 -0.63
N ARG A 232 22.63 3.42 -1.42
CA ARG A 232 22.91 2.02 -1.15
C ARG A 232 23.78 1.92 0.11
N PRO A 233 23.37 1.15 1.14
CA PRO A 233 24.20 0.94 2.32
C PRO A 233 25.56 0.36 1.93
N ARG A 234 26.64 0.82 2.57
CA ARG A 234 27.93 0.15 2.45
C ARG A 234 27.83 -1.22 3.16
N PRO A 235 28.39 -2.29 2.58
CA PRO A 235 28.51 -3.54 3.31
C PRO A 235 29.27 -3.27 4.62
N ALA A 236 28.74 -3.78 5.73
CA ALA A 236 29.48 -3.78 6.99
C ALA A 236 30.79 -4.54 6.75
N ALA A 237 31.91 -3.91 7.12
CA ALA A 237 33.25 -4.45 6.95
C ALA A 237 33.48 -5.70 7.81
#